data_AF-A0A959NHW5-F1
#
_entry.id   AF-A0A959NHW5-F1
#
_cell.length_a   1.000
_cell.length_b   1.000
_cell.length_c   1.000
_cell.angle_alpha   90.00
_cell.angle_beta   90.00
_cell.angle_gamma   90.00
#
_symmetry.space_group_name_H-M   'P 1'
#
loop_
_entity.id
_entity.type
_entity.pdbx_description
1 polymer ?
#
loop_
_entity_poly.entity_id
_entity_poly.type
_entity_poly.pdbx_seq_one_letter_code
_entity_poly.pdbx_strand_id
1 'polypeptide(L)'
;LTPVTRQSGSSVNGRPRISKIGNQKLRNLLFMCSFNACKYNKACRDIYERIVAKGKSKKLALIAVCNKLLKQAFAIAKSGLIYDETYRSTLVKS
;
A
#
# COMPACT_ATOMS: atom_id res chain seq x y z
N LEU A 1 5.41 8.71 1.93
CA LEU A 1 6.12 7.41 1.99
C LEU A 1 7.04 7.32 0.78
N THR A 2 8.10 8.13 0.79
CA THR A 2 9.11 8.20 -0.27
C THR A 2 10.22 7.21 0.05
N PRO A 3 10.70 6.42 -0.93
CA PRO A 3 11.84 5.53 -0.70
C PRO A 3 13.11 6.37 -0.58
N VAL A 4 13.80 6.24 0.56
CA VAL A 4 15.16 6.75 0.72
C VAL A 4 16.10 5.73 0.12
N THR A 5 16.62 6.04 -1.06
CA THR A 5 17.63 5.23 -1.74
C THR A 5 19.00 5.57 -1.16
N ARG A 6 19.54 4.72 -0.28
CA ARG A 6 20.97 4.75 0.05
C ARG A 6 21.72 3.92 -1.00
N GLN A 7 22.35 4.60 -1.95
CA GLN A 7 23.39 4.01 -2.80
C GLN A 7 24.75 4.40 -2.23
N SER A 8 25.39 3.47 -1.53
CA SER A 8 26.82 3.52 -1.23
C SER A 8 27.31 2.09 -1.07
N GLY A 9 28.17 1.66 -1.99
CA GLY A 9 29.13 0.57 -1.81
C GLY A 9 28.56 -0.83 -1.62
N SER A 10 28.76 -1.67 -2.63
CA SER A 10 29.01 -3.12 -2.53
C SER A 10 28.52 -3.86 -1.28
N SER A 11 27.55 -4.78 -1.47
CA SER A 11 27.20 -5.89 -0.56
C SER A 11 25.96 -5.77 0.35
N VAL A 12 24.95 -4.96 0.02
CA VAL A 12 23.65 -5.03 0.71
C VAL A 12 22.47 -4.95 -0.25
N ASN A 13 22.19 -6.07 -0.93
CA ASN A 13 20.83 -6.44 -1.35
C ASN A 13 19.97 -6.75 -0.10
N GLY A 14 19.89 -5.79 0.82
CA GLY A 14 19.03 -5.88 1.99
C GLY A 14 17.58 -5.88 1.51
N ARG A 15 16.83 -6.94 1.83
CA ARG A 15 15.39 -7.03 1.54
C ARG A 15 14.72 -5.68 1.89
N PRO A 16 13.89 -5.10 1.00
CA PRO A 16 13.27 -3.80 1.25
C PRO A 16 12.53 -3.84 2.60
N ARG A 17 13.08 -3.10 3.57
CA ARG A 17 12.59 -3.09 4.95
C ARG A 17 11.66 -1.88 5.08
N ILE A 18 10.47 -2.10 5.64
CA ILE A 18 9.49 -1.04 5.89
C ILE A 18 10.16 0.04 6.75
N SER A 19 10.11 1.30 6.32
CA SER A 19 10.55 2.42 7.15
C SER A 19 9.80 2.38 8.49
N LYS A 20 10.52 2.42 9.62
CA LYS A 20 9.91 2.51 10.96
C LYS A 20 9.26 3.89 11.23
N ILE A 21 9.30 4.80 10.25
CA ILE A 21 8.74 6.15 10.32
C ILE A 21 7.20 6.04 10.39
N GLY A 22 6.61 6.55 11.47
CA GLY A 22 5.16 6.55 11.74
C GLY A 22 4.74 5.74 12.97
N ASN A 23 3.46 5.81 13.35
CA ASN A 23 2.94 5.15 14.55
C ASN A 23 2.86 3.62 14.36
N GLN A 24 3.53 2.86 15.23
CA GLN A 24 3.54 1.39 15.19
C GLN A 24 2.15 0.77 15.39
N LYS A 25 1.28 1.38 16.20
CA LYS A 25 -0.11 0.92 16.39
C LYS A 25 -0.90 1.00 15.10
N LEU A 26 -0.78 2.12 14.38
CA LEU A 26 -1.46 2.35 13.11
C LEU A 26 -1.02 1.36 12.03
N ARG A 27 0.29 1.03 11.99
CA ARG A 27 0.81 0.00 11.07
C ARG A 27 0.24 -1.38 11.35
N ASN A 28 0.14 -1.77 12.62
CA ASN A 28 -0.44 -3.07 12.99
C ASN A 28 -1.93 -3.12 12.65
N LEU A 29 -2.67 -2.04 12.94
CA LEU A 29 -4.09 -1.94 12.60
C LEU A 29 -4.31 -2.06 11.08
N LEU A 30 -3.58 -1.28 10.28
CA LEU A 30 -3.68 -1.33 8.82
C LEU A 30 -3.28 -2.70 8.26
N PHE A 31 -2.30 -3.36 8.88
CA PHE A 31 -1.95 -4.74 8.51
C PHE A 31 -3.11 -5.70 8.76
N MET A 32 -3.79 -5.60 9.91
CA MET A 32 -5.01 -6.38 10.17
C MET A 32 -6.16 -6.04 9.21
N CYS A 33 -6.36 -4.76 8.90
CA CYS A 33 -7.35 -4.31 7.92
C CYS A 33 -7.06 -4.88 6.52
N SER A 34 -5.78 -5.03 6.14
CA SER A 34 -5.42 -5.54 4.81
C SER A 34 -5.91 -6.97 4.55
N PHE A 35 -6.01 -7.82 5.57
CA PHE A 35 -6.56 -9.17 5.44
C PHE A 35 -8.06 -9.14 5.09
N ASN A 36 -8.83 -8.32 5.81
CA ASN A 36 -10.25 -8.13 5.52
C ASN A 36 -10.46 -7.46 4.15
N ALA A 37 -9.64 -6.46 3.81
CA ALA A 37 -9.70 -5.81 2.50
C ALA A 37 -9.41 -6.79 1.36
N CYS A 38 -8.48 -7.74 1.52
CA CYS A 38 -8.24 -8.77 0.50
C CYS A 38 -9.44 -9.71 0.32
N LYS A 39 -10.28 -9.90 1.35
CA LYS A 39 -11.46 -10.77 1.29
C LYS A 39 -12.67 -10.08 0.65
N TYR A 40 -12.93 -8.83 1.02
CA TYR A 40 -14.16 -8.12 0.63
C TYR A 40 -13.96 -7.14 -0.54
N ASN A 41 -12.76 -6.60 -0.74
CA ASN A 41 -12.49 -5.61 -1.78
C ASN A 41 -11.74 -6.27 -2.96
N LYS A 42 -12.44 -6.41 -4.09
CA LYS A 42 -11.90 -7.01 -5.31
C LYS A 42 -10.62 -6.30 -5.79
N ALA A 43 -10.61 -4.97 -5.77
CA ALA A 43 -9.44 -4.20 -6.20
C ALA A 43 -8.23 -4.34 -5.26
N CYS A 44 -8.42 -4.78 -4.01
CA CYS A 44 -7.33 -5.13 -3.09
C CYS A 44 -6.85 -6.56 -3.32
N ARG A 45 -7.78 -7.49 -3.53
CA ARG A 45 -7.50 -8.88 -3.90
C ARG A 45 -6.68 -8.97 -5.19
N ASP A 46 -7.07 -8.24 -6.23
CA ASP A 46 -6.37 -8.22 -7.52
C ASP A 46 -4.91 -7.76 -7.38
N ILE A 47 -4.63 -6.82 -6.48
CA ILE A 47 -3.27 -6.35 -6.20
C ILE A 47 -2.47 -7.43 -5.48
N TYR A 48 -3.08 -8.07 -4.49
CA TYR A 48 -2.45 -9.16 -3.75
C TYR A 48 -2.09 -10.30 -4.71
N GLU A 49 -3.06 -10.78 -5.49
CA GLU A 49 -2.87 -11.87 -6.45
C GLU A 49 -1.83 -11.50 -7.51
N ARG A 50 -1.86 -10.27 -8.06
CA ARG A 50 -0.87 -9.80 -9.03
C ARG A 50 0.56 -9.81 -8.48
N ILE A 51 0.74 -9.49 -7.20
CA ILE A 51 2.07 -9.47 -6.57
C ILE A 51 2.55 -10.90 -6.26
N VAL A 52 1.64 -11.76 -5.80
CA VAL A 52 1.94 -13.18 -5.54
C VAL A 52 2.24 -13.92 -6.84
N ALA A 53 1.49 -13.67 -7.92
CA ALA A 53 1.72 -14.23 -9.25
C ALA A 53 3.09 -13.84 -9.82
N LYS A 54 3.63 -12.68 -9.42
CA LYS A 54 5.01 -12.24 -9.73
C LYS A 54 6.09 -12.95 -8.89
N GLY A 55 5.74 -13.98 -8.12
CA GLY A 55 6.67 -14.74 -7.27
C GLY A 55 7.14 -13.97 -6.02
N LYS A 56 6.53 -12.84 -5.68
CA LYS A 56 6.93 -12.06 -4.50
C LYS A 56 6.31 -12.64 -3.22
N SER A 57 6.94 -12.32 -2.08
CA SER A 57 6.46 -12.81 -0.78
C SER A 57 5.05 -12.31 -0.46
N LYS A 58 4.21 -13.18 0.12
CA LYS A 58 2.84 -12.85 0.56
C LYS A 58 2.80 -11.64 1.49
N LYS A 59 3.82 -11.49 2.34
CA LYS A 59 3.98 -10.33 3.22
C LYS A 59 4.13 -9.02 2.44
N LEU A 60 4.92 -9.02 1.36
CA LEU A 60 5.08 -7.85 0.49
C LEU A 60 3.78 -7.51 -0.22
N ALA A 61 3.02 -8.52 -0.66
CA ALA A 61 1.70 -8.33 -1.24
C ALA A 61 0.72 -7.65 -0.26
N LEU A 62 0.65 -8.11 1.00
CA LEU A 62 -0.16 -7.47 2.03
C LEU A 62 0.26 -6.02 2.31
N ILE A 63 1.56 -5.75 2.38
CA ILE A 63 2.07 -4.37 2.57
C ILE A 63 1.64 -3.46 1.41
N ALA A 64 1.61 -3.96 0.18
CA ALA A 64 1.13 -3.19 -0.96
C ALA A 64 -0.36 -2.86 -0.83
N VAL A 65 -1.18 -3.80 -0.34
CA VAL A 65 -2.59 -3.56 -0.01
C VAL A 65 -2.73 -2.53 1.10
N CYS A 66 -1.96 -2.62 2.19
CA CYS A 66 -1.94 -1.60 3.24
C CYS A 66 -1.65 -0.20 2.68
N ASN A 67 -0.67 -0.09 1.77
CA ASN A 67 -0.29 1.19 1.19
C ASN A 67 -1.41 1.76 0.31
N LYS A 68 -2.17 0.90 -0.41
CA LYS A 68 -3.36 1.33 -1.15
C LYS A 68 -4.43 1.89 -0.20
N LEU A 69 -4.77 1.17 0.87
CA LEU A 69 -5.75 1.61 1.85
C LEU A 69 -5.34 2.93 2.50
N LEU A 70 -4.06 3.08 2.87
CA LEU A 70 -3.53 4.30 3.45
C LEU A 70 -3.69 5.50 2.51
N LYS A 71 -3.39 5.31 1.21
CA LYS A 71 -3.57 6.35 0.20
C LYS A 71 -5.04 6.70 0.00
N GLN A 72 -5.94 5.72 0.00
CA GLN A 72 -7.38 5.95 -0.11
C GLN A 72 -7.89 6.75 1.10
N ALA A 73 -7.55 6.34 2.31
CA ALA A 73 -7.90 7.05 3.54
C ALA A 73 -7.38 8.49 3.55
N PHE A 74 -6.11 8.69 3.15
CA PHE A 74 -5.53 10.02 3.06
C PHE A 74 -6.19 10.88 1.97
N ALA A 75 -6.52 10.29 0.81
CA ALA A 75 -7.21 10.99 -0.26
C ALA A 75 -8.59 11.47 0.20
N ILE A 76 -9.41 10.59 0.78
CA ILE A 76 -10.74 10.90 1.34
C ILE A 76 -10.64 12.00 2.39
N ALA A 77 -9.72 11.85 3.36
CA ALA A 77 -9.54 12.83 4.42
C ALA A 77 -9.13 14.21 3.90
N LYS A 78 -8.39 14.27 2.79
CA LYS A 78 -7.95 15.53 2.16
C LYS A 78 -9.02 16.14 1.25
N SER A 79 -9.78 15.32 0.52
CA SER A 79 -10.77 15.80 -0.45
C SER A 79 -12.13 16.10 0.16
N GLY A 80 -12.43 15.59 1.36
CA GLY A 80 -13.76 15.73 1.99
C GLY A 80 -14.88 15.00 1.25
N LEU A 81 -14.53 14.22 0.21
CA LEU A 81 -15.45 13.46 -0.62
C LEU A 81 -15.66 12.07 -0.03
N ILE A 82 -16.90 11.56 -0.13
CA ILE A 82 -17.24 10.20 0.29
C ILE A 82 -16.48 9.19 -0.60
N TYR A 83 -16.07 8.07 0.01
CA TYR A 83 -15.46 6.97 -0.74
C TYR A 83 -16.41 6.43 -1.80
N ASP A 84 -15.97 6.45 -3.06
CA ASP A 84 -16.65 5.86 -4.20
C ASP A 84 -15.76 4.76 -4.79
N GLU A 85 -16.31 3.54 -4.88
CA GLU A 85 -15.61 2.36 -5.43
C GLU A 85 -15.26 2.54 -6.91
N THR A 86 -16.05 3.32 -7.64
CA THR A 86 -15.89 3.58 -9.07
C THR A 86 -15.13 4.86 -9.39
N TYR A 87 -14.62 5.56 -8.37
CA TYR A 87 -13.93 6.83 -8.52
C TYR A 87 -12.77 6.74 -9.52
N ARG A 88 -12.94 7.39 -10.68
CA ARG A 88 -11.90 7.59 -11.68
C ARG A 88 -11.33 8.98 -11.50
N SER A 89 -10.04 9.06 -11.13
CA SER A 89 -9.33 10.33 -11.13
C SER A 89 -9.25 10.87 -12.56
N THR A 90 -10.05 11.87 -12.89
CA THR A 90 -9.88 12.65 -14.12
C THR A 90 -8.62 13.49 -13.96
N LEU A 91 -7.53 13.10 -14.63
CA LEU A 91 -6.41 14.00 -14.85
C LEU A 91 -6.93 15.16 -15.71
N VAL A 92 -7.22 16.30 -15.08
CA VAL A 92 -7.43 17.55 -15.81
C VAL A 92 -6.10 17.84 -16.50
N LYS A 93 -6.05 17.59 -17.82
CA LYS A 93 -4.94 18.02 -18.67
C LYS A 93 -4.88 19.54 -18.56
N SER A 94 -3.80 20.04 -17.97
CA SER A 94 -3.41 21.45 -18.00
C SER A 94 -2.92 21.81 -19.40
#